data_AF-A0A4Q5RV96-F1
#
_entry.id   AF-A0A4Q5RV96-F1
#
_cell.length_a   1.000
_cell.length_b   1.000
_cell.length_c   1.000
_cell.angle_alpha   90.00
_cell.angle_beta   90.00
_cell.angle_gamma   90.00
#
_symmetry.space_group_name_H-M   'P 1'
#
loop_
_entity.id
_entity.type
_entity.pdbx_description
1 polymer ?
#
loop_
_entity_poly.entity_id
_entity_poly.type
_entity_poly.pdbx_seq_one_letter_code
_entity_poly.pdbx_strand_id
1 'polypeptide(L)'
;MYAQLSYNYLGYSVGAGFGVTRADADLREHLNKGAAFINFNYNFSPFTTGTVELQFGQLAGGHPGTDKDTRAFKNTYQAALIYADFQAGE
;
A
#
# COMPACT_ATOMS: atom_id res chain seq x y z
N MET A 1 23.81 33.72 6.68
CA MET A 1 22.42 33.91 6.21
C MET A 1 22.09 32.73 5.30
N TYR A 2 21.26 31.79 5.76
CA TYR A 2 21.05 30.47 5.14
C TYR A 2 20.15 30.59 3.89
N ALA A 3 20.77 30.72 2.72
CA ALA A 3 20.10 30.84 1.42
C ALA A 3 20.14 29.52 0.63
N GLN A 4 19.87 28.38 1.29
CA GLN A 4 20.04 27.06 0.65
C GLN A 4 18.91 26.04 0.95
N LEU A 5 17.77 26.46 1.50
CA LEU A 5 16.64 25.57 1.80
C LEU A 5 15.61 25.43 0.66
N SER A 6 15.71 26.22 -0.42
CA SER A 6 14.69 26.26 -1.48
C SER A 6 15.02 25.49 -2.77
N TYR A 7 16.24 24.96 -2.94
CA TYR A 7 16.64 24.43 -4.26
C TYR A 7 16.18 22.99 -4.52
N ASN A 8 15.57 22.30 -3.54
CA ASN A 8 15.20 20.89 -3.71
C ASN A 8 13.93 20.49 -2.95
N TYR A 9 13.01 21.44 -2.72
CA TYR A 9 11.71 21.12 -2.13
C TYR A 9 10.70 20.87 -3.26
N LEU A 10 10.75 19.67 -3.83
CA LEU A 10 9.64 19.16 -4.64
C LEU A 10 8.46 18.96 -3.70
N GLY A 11 7.55 19.94 -3.64
CA GLY A 11 6.37 19.92 -2.78
C GLY A 11 5.38 18.79 -3.09
N TYR A 12 5.69 17.93 -4.05
CA TYR A 12 4.95 16.72 -4.36
C TYR A 12 5.88 15.61 -4.84
N SER A 13 5.49 14.36 -4.60
CA SER A 13 6.16 13.19 -5.14
C SER A 13 5.15 12.13 -5.54
N VAL A 14 5.51 11.29 -6.51
CA VAL A 14 4.70 10.15 -6.94
C VAL A 14 5.50 8.88 -6.77
N GLY A 15 4.90 7.88 -6.14
CA GLY A 15 5.46 6.55 -5.96
C GLY A 15 4.59 5.50 -6.64
N ALA A 16 5.22 4.41 -7.06
CA ALA A 16 4.52 3.21 -7.47
C ALA A 16 5.32 2.00 -6.99
N GLY A 17 4.62 0.93 -6.65
CA GLY A 17 5.24 -0.30 -6.18
C GLY A 17 4.42 -1.52 -6.51
N PHE A 18 5.08 -2.67 -6.46
CA PHE A 18 4.45 -3.98 -6.54
C PHE A 18 4.86 -4.78 -5.30
N GLY A 19 3.98 -5.67 -4.88
CA GLY A 19 4.18 -6.49 -3.70
C GLY A 19 3.43 -7.81 -3.81
N VAL A 20 3.61 -8.62 -2.78
CA VAL A 20 2.83 -9.84 -2.58
C VAL A 20 1.89 -9.63 -1.41
N THR A 21 0.64 -10.05 -1.60
CA THR A 21 -0.40 -10.06 -0.59
C THR A 21 -0.68 -11.50 -0.22
N ARG A 22 -0.89 -11.71 1.07
CA ARG A 22 -1.28 -12.98 1.65
C ARG A 22 -2.58 -12.73 2.40
N ALA A 23 -3.62 -13.48 2.05
CA ALA A 23 -4.89 -13.35 2.72
C ALA A 23 -4.82 -14.07 4.07
N ASP A 24 -5.03 -13.34 5.17
CA ASP A 24 -5.21 -13.93 6.49
C ASP A 24 -6.67 -14.38 6.61
N ALA A 25 -6.89 -15.68 6.45
CA ALA A 25 -8.21 -16.29 6.50
C ALA A 25 -8.08 -17.65 7.19
N ASP A 26 -9.15 -18.08 7.86
CA ASP A 26 -9.25 -19.40 8.51
C ASP A 26 -9.34 -20.53 7.46
N LEU A 27 -8.26 -20.69 6.71
CA LEU A 27 -8.08 -21.63 5.61
C LEU A 27 -6.67 -22.22 5.73
N ARG A 28 -6.58 -23.52 5.45
CA ARG A 28 -5.35 -24.28 5.64
C ARG A 28 -4.23 -23.83 4.70
N GLU A 29 -4.60 -23.32 3.52
CA GLU A 29 -3.66 -22.88 2.48
C GLU A 29 -3.80 -21.38 2.20
N HIS A 30 -2.70 -20.66 2.40
CA HIS A 30 -2.62 -19.23 2.13
C HIS A 30 -1.85 -19.02 0.82
N LEU A 31 -2.50 -18.44 -0.18
CA LEU A 31 -1.88 -18.21 -1.49
C LEU A 31 -1.33 -16.80 -1.57
N ASN A 32 -0.06 -16.68 -1.94
CA ASN A 32 0.54 -15.40 -2.26
C ASN A 32 0.04 -14.91 -3.62
N LYS A 33 -0.38 -13.66 -3.68
CA LYS A 33 -0.89 -13.02 -4.89
C LYS A 33 -0.28 -11.65 -5.09
N GLY A 34 -0.13 -11.24 -6.34
CA GLY A 34 0.42 -9.92 -6.66
C GLY A 34 -0.52 -8.81 -6.23
N ALA A 35 0.06 -7.72 -5.76
CA ALA A 35 -0.59 -6.43 -5.61
C ALA A 35 0.32 -5.33 -6.15
N ALA A 36 -0.28 -4.22 -6.54
CA ALA A 36 0.40 -3.01 -6.94
C ALA A 36 -0.24 -1.81 -6.25
N PHE A 37 0.54 -0.78 -6.02
CA PHE A 37 0.04 0.48 -5.50
C PHE A 37 0.69 1.65 -6.23
N ILE A 38 -0.03 2.76 -6.26
CA ILE A 38 0.46 4.07 -6.67
C ILE A 38 0.13 5.06 -5.57
N ASN A 39 1.06 5.94 -5.23
CA ASN A 39 0.82 7.01 -4.27
C ASN A 39 1.23 8.37 -4.82
N PHE A 40 0.50 9.37 -4.35
CA PHE A 40 0.77 10.78 -4.59
C PHE A 40 0.95 11.43 -3.22
N ASN A 41 2.10 12.03 -3.00
CA ASN A 41 2.45 12.71 -1.76
C ASN A 41 2.52 14.21 -2.05
N TYR A 42 1.99 15.02 -1.14
CA TYR A 42 2.07 16.48 -1.15
C TYR A 42 2.67 16.96 0.17
N ASN A 43 3.81 17.63 0.10
CA ASN A 43 4.51 18.12 1.27
C ASN A 43 4.04 19.55 1.59
N PHE A 44 3.16 19.68 2.60
CA PHE A 44 2.67 20.97 3.08
C PHE A 44 3.76 21.75 3.83
N SER A 45 4.62 21.03 4.54
CA SER A 45 5.77 21.58 5.25
C SER A 45 6.87 20.51 5.34
N PRO A 46 8.13 20.86 5.68
CA PRO A 46 9.19 19.90 5.95
C PRO A 46 8.84 18.79 6.95
N PHE A 47 7.81 19.01 7.76
CA PHE A 47 7.36 18.13 8.83
C PHE A 47 6.00 17.48 8.54
N THR A 48 5.30 17.88 7.47
CA THR A 48 3.92 17.45 7.21
C THR A 48 3.74 17.07 5.75
N THR A 49 3.40 15.82 5.52
CA THR A 49 3.12 15.27 4.20
C THR A 49 1.74 14.66 4.16
N GLY A 50 0.89 15.07 3.23
CA GLY A 50 -0.36 14.36 2.93
C GLY A 50 -0.14 13.39 1.79
N THR A 51 -0.71 12.20 1.90
CA THR A 51 -0.55 11.12 0.93
C THR A 51 -1.89 10.55 0.53
N VAL A 52 -2.06 10.35 -0.76
CA VAL A 52 -3.15 9.59 -1.37
C VAL A 52 -2.56 8.35 -2.01
N GLU A 53 -3.01 7.17 -1.61
CA GLU A 53 -2.55 5.90 -2.16
C GLU A 53 -3.72 5.11 -2.75
N LEU A 54 -3.52 4.57 -3.96
CA LEU A 54 -4.42 3.63 -4.58
C LEU A 54 -3.72 2.28 -4.66
N GLN A 55 -4.34 1.24 -4.12
CA GLN A 55 -3.83 -0.12 -4.13
C GLN A 55 -4.79 -1.05 -4.88
N PHE A 56 -4.22 -1.92 -5.71
CA PHE A 56 -4.94 -2.90 -6.51
C PHE A 56 -4.26 -4.25 -6.31
N GLY A 57 -5.03 -5.26 -5.96
CA GLY A 57 -4.44 -6.57 -5.70
C GLY A 57 -5.45 -7.68 -5.70
N GLN A 58 -4.94 -8.89 -5.50
CA GLN A 58 -5.75 -10.08 -5.35
C GLN A 58 -5.44 -10.74 -4.02
N LEU A 59 -6.46 -11.18 -3.32
CA LEU A 59 -6.35 -12.03 -2.15
C LEU A 59 -6.90 -13.39 -2.53
N ALA A 60 -6.17 -14.45 -2.27
CA ALA A 60 -6.64 -15.80 -2.53
C ALA A 60 -6.19 -16.75 -1.43
N GLY A 61 -6.96 -17.79 -1.23
CA GLY A 61 -6.65 -18.86 -0.30
C GLY A 61 -7.56 -20.06 -0.50
N GLY A 62 -7.11 -21.19 0.03
CA GLY A 62 -7.74 -22.49 -0.12
C GLY A 62 -7.51 -23.14 -1.49
N HIS A 63 -7.48 -24.48 -1.50
CA HIS A 63 -7.22 -25.26 -2.71
C HIS A 63 -8.24 -26.41 -2.84
N PRO A 64 -8.99 -26.50 -3.96
CA PRO A 64 -10.02 -27.53 -4.14
C PRO A 64 -9.52 -28.99 -4.06
N GLY A 65 -8.21 -29.22 -4.27
CA GLY A 65 -7.61 -30.56 -4.22
C GLY A 65 -7.03 -30.99 -2.87
N THR A 66 -6.71 -30.05 -1.96
CA THR A 66 -6.00 -30.32 -0.70
C THR A 66 -6.81 -29.96 0.54
N ASP A 67 -7.88 -29.17 0.40
CA ASP A 67 -8.80 -28.86 1.50
C ASP A 67 -9.99 -29.83 1.49
N LYS A 68 -10.21 -30.49 2.64
CA LYS A 68 -11.33 -31.43 2.88
C LYS A 68 -12.70 -30.80 2.59
N ASP A 69 -12.81 -29.48 2.77
CA ASP A 69 -14.05 -28.73 2.60
C ASP A 69 -14.10 -27.99 1.25
N THR A 70 -13.09 -28.14 0.37
CA THR A 70 -13.04 -27.50 -0.97
C THR A 70 -13.24 -25.98 -0.98
N ARG A 71 -13.02 -25.31 0.16
CA ARG A 71 -13.25 -23.87 0.29
C ARG A 71 -12.08 -23.13 -0.34
N ALA A 72 -12.26 -22.64 -1.57
CA ALA A 72 -11.32 -21.75 -2.23
C ALA A 72 -11.95 -20.38 -2.46
N PHE A 73 -11.19 -19.31 -2.26
CA PHE A 73 -11.62 -17.95 -2.57
C PHE A 73 -10.55 -17.22 -3.37
N LYS A 74 -11.02 -16.36 -4.27
CA LYS A 74 -10.21 -15.38 -4.98
C LYS A 74 -10.99 -14.08 -4.98
N ASN A 75 -10.46 -13.07 -4.30
CA ASN A 75 -11.04 -11.75 -4.22
C ASN A 75 -10.07 -10.75 -4.87
N THR A 76 -10.57 -9.94 -5.79
CA THR A 76 -9.80 -8.82 -6.33
C THR A 76 -10.24 -7.57 -5.57
N TYR A 77 -9.30 -6.88 -4.94
CA TYR A 77 -9.60 -5.69 -4.16
C TYR A 77 -9.00 -4.45 -4.81
N GLN A 78 -9.67 -3.33 -4.55
CA GLN A 78 -9.19 -1.98 -4.86
C GLN A 78 -9.37 -1.17 -3.58
N ALA A 79 -8.32 -0.49 -3.14
CA ALA A 79 -8.33 0.32 -1.94
C ALA A 79 -7.82 1.72 -2.26
N ALA A 80 -8.42 2.72 -1.63
CA ALA A 80 -7.96 4.09 -1.64
C ALA A 80 -7.68 4.51 -0.20
N LEU A 81 -6.47 4.99 0.06
CA LEU A 81 -6.04 5.46 1.37
C LEU A 81 -5.70 6.94 1.27
N ILE A 82 -6.09 7.69 2.29
CA ILE A 82 -5.70 9.09 2.46
C ILE A 82 -5.18 9.20 3.89
N TYR A 83 -3.93 9.62 4.04
CA TYR A 83 -3.29 9.78 5.34
C TYR A 83 -2.35 10.97 5.32
N ALA A 84 -1.95 11.44 6.50
CA ALA A 84 -0.98 12.51 6.65
C ALA A 84 0.07 12.11 7.69
N ASP A 85 1.34 12.25 7.30
CA ASP A 85 2.48 11.99 8.16
C ASP A 85 2.96 13.29 8.78
N PHE A 86 3.13 13.28 10.10
CA PHE A 86 3.69 14.37 10.87
C PHE A 86 5.01 13.93 11.51
N GLN A 87 6.12 14.52 11.08
CA GLN A 87 7.42 14.37 11.74
C GLN A 87 7.62 15.53 12.70
N ALA A 88 7.10 15.38 13.91
CA ALA A 88 7.55 16.20 15.04
C ALA A 88 8.86 15.58 15.55
N GLY A 89 9.99 16.13 15.11
CA GLY A 89 11.27 15.83 15.78
C GLY A 89 11.21 16.24 17.25
N GLU A 90 11.93 15.50 18.10
CA GLU A 90 12.12 15.89 19.52
C GLU A 90 12.80 17.25 19.66
#